data_AF-A0A950XWU5-F1
#
_entry.id   AF-A0A950XWU5-F1
#
_cell.length_a   1.000
_cell.length_b   1.000
_cell.length_c   1.000
_cell.angle_alpha   90.00
_cell.angle_beta   90.00
_cell.angle_gamma   90.00
#
_symmetry.space_group_name_H-M   'P 1'
#
loop_
_entity.id
_entity.type
_entity.pdbx_description
1 polymer ?
#
loop_
_entity_poly.entity_id
_entity_poly.type
_entity_poly.pdbx_seq_one_letter_code
_entity_poly.pdbx_strand_id
1 'polypeptide(L)'
;MSKVLIVSYYFPPFNGPGAQHPDFFFRFLREEGFETTAVTSAVYYNPNAAPPELVPRGPGVSYLPERGWVRALCPRLYKTEMQIQVRRGRWQPGFLWAKLFAVGAAERLLARGGSNVMISVSPPVSSHWAALKLKKRFPKLFWIADFQDPFVGNPFDAKSTDRERRFERELFSLADVLSANTDTAMAMWRERYPEFAGKMIVTWGGYDPEEEVRALPLGSSAPVLSHVGVIFGARVPAALLASIARLSESRCLKRGDLVAEFVGDLDFGALAGLAQKLAAEGWVRMRPIYVPRAEALRVAGQAHYSLLLDITPGDANLQAPAKLFDQIRIGRPVLAVTAENSPAGRILERSGIAHVRLRPDDLPERVDAGVLELLRMSSEPQQASEWFRETFDARRQAAVLGGVIRRGGLLETVGRRVGNPPQVGNLPHDRLGDG
;
A
#
# COMPACT_ATOMS: atom_id res chain seq x y z
N MET A 1 19.53 -23.67 -8.70
CA MET A 1 18.96 -22.42 -8.16
C MET A 1 17.69 -22.76 -7.41
N SER A 2 17.46 -22.15 -6.25
CA SER A 2 16.21 -22.34 -5.51
C SER A 2 15.07 -21.64 -6.24
N LYS A 3 13.93 -22.32 -6.39
CA LYS A 3 12.76 -21.78 -7.08
C LYS A 3 11.74 -21.24 -6.09
N VAL A 4 11.20 -20.07 -6.40
CA VAL A 4 10.20 -19.36 -5.60
C VAL A 4 8.92 -19.22 -6.42
N LEU A 5 7.82 -19.73 -5.88
CA LEU A 5 6.49 -19.54 -6.46
C LEU A 5 5.76 -18.38 -5.77
N ILE A 6 5.34 -17.38 -6.53
CA ILE A 6 4.53 -16.26 -6.05
C ILE A 6 3.07 -16.53 -6.41
N VAL A 7 2.19 -16.50 -5.41
CA VAL A 7 0.73 -16.63 -5.59
C VAL A 7 0.10 -15.30 -5.20
N SER A 8 -0.33 -14.53 -6.19
CA SER A 8 -0.96 -13.23 -5.96
C SER A 8 -2.09 -13.02 -6.95
N TYR A 9 -3.26 -12.60 -6.47
CA TYR A 9 -4.39 -12.26 -7.33
C TYR A 9 -4.12 -11.05 -8.22
N TYR A 10 -3.51 -10.01 -7.63
CA TYR A 10 -3.14 -8.78 -8.30
C TYR A 10 -1.65 -8.84 -8.67
N PHE A 11 -1.36 -8.55 -9.93
CA PHE A 11 -0.01 -8.56 -10.48
C PHE A 11 0.01 -7.69 -11.74
N PRO A 12 1.17 -7.13 -12.15
CA PRO A 12 1.24 -6.41 -13.41
C PRO A 12 0.73 -7.29 -14.56
N PRO A 13 -0.05 -6.73 -15.50
CA PRO A 13 -0.13 -5.30 -15.76
C PRO A 13 -1.22 -4.56 -14.98
N PHE A 14 -1.85 -5.15 -13.96
CA PHE A 14 -2.72 -4.36 -13.09
C PHE A 14 -1.93 -3.19 -12.45
N ASN A 15 -2.36 -1.95 -12.70
CA ASN A 15 -1.68 -0.74 -12.23
C ASN A 15 -2.23 -0.24 -10.88
N GLY A 16 -2.47 -1.16 -9.94
CA GLY A 16 -2.89 -0.84 -8.59
C GLY A 16 -1.80 -1.16 -7.57
N PRO A 17 -1.86 -0.57 -6.36
CA PRO A 17 -0.86 -0.79 -5.31
C PRO A 17 -0.68 -2.29 -4.96
N GLY A 18 -1.77 -3.07 -5.00
CA GLY A 18 -1.72 -4.52 -4.74
C GLY A 18 -0.93 -5.35 -5.75
N ALA A 19 -0.55 -4.79 -6.92
CA ALA A 19 0.32 -5.46 -7.89
C ALA A 19 1.80 -5.11 -7.75
N GLN A 20 2.16 -4.00 -7.09
CA GLN A 20 3.55 -3.53 -7.00
C GLN A 20 4.40 -4.47 -6.15
N HIS A 21 3.94 -4.77 -4.93
CA HIS A 21 4.70 -5.60 -3.99
C HIS A 21 5.02 -7.02 -4.50
N PRO A 22 4.08 -7.81 -5.07
CA PRO A 22 4.42 -9.11 -5.63
C PRO A 22 5.35 -8.99 -6.86
N ASP A 23 5.31 -7.89 -7.61
CA ASP A 23 6.24 -7.64 -8.73
C ASP A 23 7.67 -7.37 -8.23
N PHE A 24 7.82 -6.66 -7.11
CA PHE A 24 9.11 -6.47 -6.46
C PHE A 24 9.76 -7.80 -6.10
N PHE A 25 9.01 -8.70 -5.46
CA PHE A 25 9.50 -10.05 -5.17
C PHE A 25 9.81 -10.83 -6.44
N PHE A 26 8.96 -10.72 -7.47
CA PHE A 26 9.18 -11.43 -8.72
C PHE A 26 10.46 -11.01 -9.43
N ARG A 27 10.77 -9.72 -9.48
CA ARG A 27 11.97 -9.20 -10.16
C ARG A 27 13.22 -9.34 -9.29
N PHE A 28 13.21 -8.74 -8.11
CA PHE A 28 14.42 -8.54 -7.34
C PHE A 28 14.91 -9.80 -6.61
N LEU A 29 14.05 -10.81 -6.36
CA LEU A 29 14.57 -12.11 -5.92
C LEU A 29 15.39 -12.82 -7.03
N ARG A 30 15.20 -12.49 -8.31
CA ARG A 30 16.06 -13.05 -9.37
C ARG A 30 17.48 -12.52 -9.29
N GLU A 31 17.63 -11.25 -8.94
CA GLU A 31 18.94 -10.64 -8.69
C GLU A 31 19.64 -11.31 -7.50
N GLU A 32 18.87 -11.84 -6.56
CA GLU A 32 19.34 -12.66 -5.44
C GLU A 32 19.62 -14.14 -5.79
N GLY A 33 19.58 -14.50 -7.08
CA GLY A 33 19.88 -15.85 -7.58
C GLY A 33 18.74 -16.86 -7.48
N PHE A 34 17.51 -16.41 -7.23
CA PHE A 34 16.32 -17.27 -7.24
C PHE A 34 15.68 -17.33 -8.63
N GLU A 35 15.12 -18.49 -8.98
CA GLU A 35 14.20 -18.58 -10.11
C GLU A 35 12.78 -18.28 -9.62
N THR A 36 12.20 -17.16 -10.02
CA THR A 36 10.83 -16.80 -9.61
C THR A 36 9.82 -17.18 -10.69
N THR A 37 8.68 -17.71 -10.25
CA THR A 37 7.47 -17.92 -11.06
C THR A 37 6.28 -17.31 -10.35
N ALA A 38 5.25 -16.89 -11.09
CA ALA A 38 4.05 -16.30 -10.51
C ALA A 38 2.78 -16.93 -11.07
N VAL A 39 1.77 -17.08 -10.21
CA VAL A 39 0.39 -17.43 -10.56
C VAL A 39 -0.50 -16.26 -10.19
N THR A 40 -1.18 -15.69 -11.18
CA THR A 40 -2.00 -14.49 -11.03
C THR A 40 -3.31 -14.54 -11.81
N SER A 41 -4.19 -13.57 -11.58
CA SER A 41 -5.45 -13.44 -12.25
C SER A 41 -5.34 -12.57 -13.51
N ALA A 42 -6.09 -12.93 -14.55
CA ALA A 42 -6.15 -12.21 -15.83
C ALA A 42 -7.18 -11.07 -15.84
N VAL A 43 -7.74 -10.66 -14.68
CA VAL A 43 -8.84 -9.67 -14.54
C VAL A 43 -8.65 -8.42 -15.40
N TYR A 44 -7.44 -7.88 -15.38
CA TYR A 44 -7.08 -6.64 -16.05
C TYR A 44 -6.26 -6.88 -17.32
N TYR A 45 -6.01 -8.14 -17.64
CA TYR A 45 -5.44 -8.54 -18.91
C TYR A 45 -6.59 -8.85 -19.88
N ASN A 46 -7.20 -7.78 -20.40
CA ASN A 46 -7.98 -7.84 -21.63
C ASN A 46 -7.24 -7.00 -22.67
N PRO A 47 -6.58 -7.60 -23.68
CA PRO A 47 -5.83 -6.86 -24.69
C PRO A 47 -6.71 -5.86 -25.47
N ASN A 48 -8.04 -6.02 -25.44
CA ASN A 48 -9.00 -5.14 -26.12
C ASN A 48 -9.63 -4.07 -25.20
N ALA A 49 -9.39 -4.10 -23.88
CA ALA A 49 -9.99 -3.17 -22.91
C ALA A 49 -9.01 -2.58 -21.89
N ALA A 50 -7.76 -3.05 -21.87
CA ALA A 50 -6.69 -2.47 -21.07
C ALA A 50 -6.11 -1.24 -21.79
N PRO A 51 -5.67 -0.19 -21.06
CA PRO A 51 -4.84 0.86 -21.63
C PRO A 51 -3.63 0.25 -22.36
N PRO A 52 -3.19 0.82 -23.50
CA PRO A 52 -2.10 0.26 -24.33
C PRO A 52 -0.77 0.00 -23.58
N GLU A 53 -0.59 0.66 -22.43
CA GLU A 53 0.62 0.64 -21.60
C GLU A 53 0.70 -0.59 -20.67
N LEU A 54 -0.37 -1.38 -20.56
CA LEU A 54 -0.48 -2.53 -19.67
C LEU A 54 0.17 -3.79 -20.29
N VAL A 55 1.50 -3.88 -20.21
CA VAL A 55 2.27 -5.01 -20.76
C VAL A 55 2.44 -6.12 -19.72
N PRO A 56 2.07 -7.38 -20.04
CA PRO A 56 2.38 -8.52 -19.18
C PRO A 56 3.85 -8.61 -18.84
N ARG A 57 4.17 -9.11 -17.65
CA ARG A 57 5.54 -9.53 -17.37
C ARG A 57 5.90 -10.72 -18.26
N GLY A 58 7.18 -10.82 -18.59
CA GLY A 58 7.75 -11.84 -19.49
C GLY A 58 7.62 -13.28 -18.96
N PRO A 59 8.47 -14.21 -19.44
CA PRO A 59 8.35 -15.64 -19.11
C PRO A 59 8.35 -15.87 -17.59
N GLY A 60 7.57 -16.86 -17.14
CA GLY A 60 7.46 -17.26 -15.73
C GLY A 60 6.22 -16.74 -14.99
N VAL A 61 5.32 -16.00 -15.65
CA VAL A 61 4.02 -15.60 -15.09
C VAL A 61 2.88 -16.36 -15.76
N SER A 62 2.02 -16.99 -14.96
CA SER A 62 0.80 -17.66 -15.41
C SER A 62 -0.41 -16.78 -15.10
N TYR A 63 -0.93 -16.09 -16.12
CA TYR A 63 -2.18 -15.33 -16.05
C TYR A 63 -3.37 -16.29 -16.21
N LEU A 64 -4.17 -16.43 -15.16
CA LEU A 64 -5.27 -17.38 -15.11
C LEU A 64 -6.63 -16.70 -15.25
N PRO A 65 -7.63 -17.38 -15.84
CA PRO A 65 -8.97 -16.82 -15.98
C PRO A 65 -9.58 -16.35 -14.66
N GLU A 66 -10.41 -15.31 -14.72
CA GLU A 66 -11.12 -14.76 -13.56
C GLU A 66 -12.63 -15.03 -13.64
N ARG A 67 -13.37 -14.53 -12.64
CA ARG A 67 -14.81 -14.59 -12.45
C ARG A 67 -15.64 -14.20 -13.67
N GLY A 68 -15.18 -13.26 -14.51
CA GLY A 68 -15.90 -12.88 -15.73
C GLY A 68 -16.09 -14.07 -16.67
N TRP A 69 -15.06 -14.90 -16.77
CA TRP A 69 -15.07 -16.14 -17.55
C TRP A 69 -15.96 -17.18 -16.89
N VAL A 70 -15.86 -17.35 -15.57
CA VAL A 70 -16.72 -18.29 -14.83
C VAL A 70 -18.20 -17.87 -14.87
N ARG A 71 -18.50 -16.57 -14.83
CA ARG A 71 -19.86 -16.03 -15.00
C ARG A 71 -20.39 -16.30 -16.41
N ALA A 72 -19.56 -16.15 -17.43
CA ALA A 72 -19.92 -16.43 -18.81
C ALA A 72 -20.13 -17.93 -19.06
N LEU A 73 -19.24 -18.79 -18.58
CA LEU A 73 -19.30 -20.23 -18.77
C LEU A 73 -20.32 -20.93 -17.84
N CYS A 74 -20.46 -20.46 -16.60
CA CYS A 74 -21.19 -21.14 -15.52
C CYS A 74 -21.92 -20.15 -14.58
N PRO A 75 -22.95 -19.43 -15.07
CA PRO A 75 -23.64 -18.37 -14.31
C PRO A 75 -24.30 -18.86 -13.02
N ARG A 76 -24.76 -20.12 -12.99
CA ARG A 76 -25.34 -20.75 -11.79
C ARG A 76 -24.30 -20.91 -10.67
N LEU A 77 -23.11 -21.43 -10.99
CA LEU A 77 -22.02 -21.58 -10.01
C LEU A 77 -21.59 -20.21 -9.47
N TYR A 78 -21.48 -19.22 -10.35
CA TYR A 78 -21.18 -17.84 -9.97
C TYR A 78 -22.22 -17.27 -9.00
N LYS A 79 -23.53 -17.40 -9.32
CA LYS A 79 -24.62 -16.91 -8.47
C LYS A 79 -24.63 -17.61 -7.11
N THR A 80 -24.43 -18.92 -7.07
CA THR A 80 -24.37 -19.70 -5.83
C THR A 80 -23.20 -19.26 -4.95
N GLU A 81 -22.01 -19.08 -5.53
CA GLU A 81 -20.85 -18.61 -4.79
C GLU A 81 -21.07 -17.19 -4.24
N MET A 82 -21.64 -16.28 -5.04
CA MET A 82 -22.01 -14.94 -4.57
C MET A 82 -22.98 -15.00 -3.39
N GLN A 83 -24.01 -15.84 -3.47
CA GLN A 83 -24.96 -16.03 -2.37
C GLN A 83 -24.29 -16.62 -1.13
N ILE A 84 -23.33 -17.53 -1.27
CA ILE A 84 -22.56 -18.09 -0.15
C ILE A 84 -21.70 -17.02 0.51
N GLN A 85 -21.01 -16.17 -0.26
CA GLN A 85 -20.17 -15.12 0.31
C GLN A 85 -21.01 -14.04 1.00
N VAL A 86 -22.14 -13.64 0.40
CA VAL A 86 -23.10 -12.72 1.02
C VAL A 86 -23.65 -13.32 2.32
N ARG A 87 -24.09 -14.58 2.32
CA ARG A 87 -24.57 -15.28 3.53
C ARG A 87 -23.49 -15.44 4.61
N ARG A 88 -22.22 -15.50 4.21
CA ARG A 88 -21.07 -15.59 5.12
C ARG A 88 -20.62 -14.23 5.67
N GLY A 89 -21.30 -13.15 5.30
CA GLY A 89 -21.12 -11.82 5.89
C GLY A 89 -19.90 -11.05 5.37
N ARG A 90 -19.13 -11.60 4.42
CA ARG A 90 -18.05 -10.84 3.77
C ARG A 90 -17.70 -11.41 2.40
N TRP A 91 -17.69 -10.53 1.40
CA TRP A 91 -17.23 -10.84 0.05
C TRP A 91 -15.72 -10.73 -0.01
N GLN A 92 -15.05 -11.77 -0.53
CA GLN A 92 -13.61 -11.80 -0.74
C GLN A 92 -13.32 -11.97 -2.24
N PRO A 93 -12.72 -10.96 -2.89
CA PRO A 93 -12.33 -11.06 -4.29
C PRO A 93 -11.48 -12.30 -4.56
N GLY A 94 -11.61 -12.85 -5.77
CA GLY A 94 -10.72 -13.90 -6.26
C GLY A 94 -10.92 -15.31 -5.67
N PHE A 95 -11.91 -15.57 -4.81
CA PHE A 95 -12.10 -16.93 -4.28
C PHE A 95 -12.36 -17.99 -5.37
N LEU A 96 -13.19 -17.68 -6.38
CA LEU A 96 -13.40 -18.58 -7.53
C LEU A 96 -12.12 -18.79 -8.34
N TRP A 97 -11.33 -17.73 -8.52
CA TRP A 97 -10.02 -17.82 -9.18
C TRP A 97 -9.10 -18.77 -8.40
N ALA A 98 -9.01 -18.58 -7.09
CA ALA A 98 -8.16 -19.38 -6.22
C ALA A 98 -8.55 -20.86 -6.28
N LYS A 99 -9.86 -21.13 -6.15
CA LYS A 99 -10.43 -22.48 -6.10
C LYS A 99 -10.36 -23.21 -7.44
N LEU A 100 -10.70 -22.55 -8.55
CA LEU A 100 -10.85 -23.21 -9.85
C LEU A 100 -9.55 -23.23 -10.65
N PHE A 101 -8.68 -22.24 -10.47
CA PHE A 101 -7.51 -22.07 -11.34
C PHE A 101 -6.19 -22.03 -10.56
N ALA A 102 -6.07 -21.17 -9.54
CA ALA A 102 -4.78 -20.89 -8.93
C ALA A 102 -4.15 -22.11 -8.26
N VAL A 103 -4.91 -22.87 -7.45
CA VAL A 103 -4.39 -24.06 -6.75
C VAL A 103 -3.83 -25.09 -7.73
N GLY A 104 -4.58 -25.45 -8.77
CA GLY A 104 -4.13 -26.47 -9.74
C GLY A 104 -2.99 -26.01 -10.64
N ALA A 105 -2.89 -24.71 -10.94
CA ALA A 105 -1.74 -24.15 -11.65
C ALA A 105 -0.47 -24.15 -10.78
N ALA A 106 -0.60 -23.63 -9.56
CA ALA A 106 0.48 -23.60 -8.57
C ALA A 106 0.99 -25.01 -8.25
N GLU A 107 0.10 -25.97 -8.03
CA GLU A 107 0.43 -27.38 -7.77
C GLU A 107 1.26 -28.00 -8.91
N ARG A 108 0.90 -27.73 -10.17
CA ARG A 108 1.69 -28.19 -11.34
C ARG A 108 3.09 -27.57 -11.35
N LEU A 109 3.23 -26.31 -10.98
CA LEU A 109 4.55 -25.65 -10.90
C LEU A 109 5.40 -26.22 -9.77
N LEU A 110 4.80 -26.44 -8.59
CA LEU A 110 5.47 -27.07 -7.45
C LEU A 110 5.93 -28.50 -7.81
N ALA A 111 5.06 -29.31 -8.42
CA ALA A 111 5.35 -30.70 -8.78
C ALA A 111 6.42 -30.84 -9.88
N ARG A 112 6.45 -29.93 -10.86
CA ARG A 112 7.43 -29.95 -11.96
C ARG A 112 8.77 -29.31 -11.61
N GLY A 113 8.77 -28.33 -10.70
CA GLY A 113 9.87 -27.39 -10.52
C GLY A 113 10.78 -27.67 -9.32
N GLY A 114 10.38 -28.52 -8.37
CA GLY A 114 11.11 -28.66 -7.11
C GLY A 114 11.14 -27.36 -6.29
N SER A 115 10.21 -26.44 -6.54
CA SER A 115 10.06 -25.22 -5.76
C SER A 115 9.68 -25.59 -4.33
N ASN A 116 10.60 -25.37 -3.40
CA ASN A 116 10.37 -25.60 -1.98
C ASN A 116 9.91 -24.33 -1.26
N VAL A 117 9.70 -23.23 -2.00
CA VAL A 117 9.37 -21.92 -1.43
C VAL A 117 8.17 -21.33 -2.15
N MET A 118 7.21 -20.84 -1.38
CA MET A 118 6.03 -20.15 -1.85
C MET A 118 5.86 -18.83 -1.08
N ILE A 119 5.64 -17.76 -1.82
CA ILE A 119 5.20 -16.47 -1.29
C ILE A 119 3.76 -16.28 -1.74
N SER A 120 2.85 -15.96 -0.82
CA SER A 120 1.53 -15.48 -1.21
C SER A 120 1.34 -14.06 -0.71
N VAL A 121 0.68 -13.23 -1.52
CA VAL A 121 0.47 -11.81 -1.23
C VAL A 121 -1.04 -11.52 -1.18
N SER A 122 -1.47 -10.82 -0.13
CA SER A 122 -2.85 -10.35 0.04
C SER A 122 -2.88 -8.83 0.33
N PRO A 123 -3.99 -8.13 0.07
CA PRO A 123 -5.29 -8.61 -0.38
C PRO A 123 -5.34 -8.96 -1.89
N PRO A 124 -6.35 -9.73 -2.31
CA PRO A 124 -7.37 -10.39 -1.50
C PRO A 124 -6.81 -11.62 -0.77
N VAL A 125 -7.47 -12.02 0.31
CA VAL A 125 -7.05 -13.19 1.12
C VAL A 125 -7.15 -14.52 0.34
N SER A 126 -7.78 -14.51 -0.84
CA SER A 126 -7.91 -15.71 -1.68
C SER A 126 -6.55 -16.24 -2.16
N SER A 127 -5.52 -15.38 -2.32
CA SER A 127 -4.14 -15.80 -2.53
C SER A 127 -3.63 -16.68 -1.38
N HIS A 128 -3.82 -16.23 -0.14
CA HIS A 128 -3.43 -17.00 1.04
C HIS A 128 -4.28 -18.26 1.22
N TRP A 129 -5.55 -18.22 0.83
CA TRP A 129 -6.38 -19.43 0.83
C TRP A 129 -5.84 -20.50 -0.12
N ALA A 130 -5.41 -20.11 -1.32
CA ALA A 130 -4.75 -21.03 -2.26
C ALA A 130 -3.44 -21.57 -1.67
N ALA A 131 -2.62 -20.68 -1.09
CA ALA A 131 -1.37 -21.05 -0.43
C ALA A 131 -1.58 -22.02 0.74
N LEU A 132 -2.57 -21.80 1.60
CA LEU A 132 -2.93 -22.70 2.70
C LEU A 132 -3.28 -24.10 2.20
N LYS A 133 -4.03 -24.20 1.09
CA LYS A 133 -4.35 -25.49 0.47
C LYS A 133 -3.10 -26.21 -0.04
N LEU A 134 -2.18 -25.46 -0.65
CA LEU A 134 -0.91 -26.01 -1.14
C LEU A 134 0.00 -26.44 0.01
N LYS A 135 0.19 -25.63 1.05
CA LYS A 135 0.99 -25.99 2.25
C LYS A 135 0.49 -27.28 2.91
N LYS A 136 -0.84 -27.47 2.99
CA LYS A 136 -1.42 -28.71 3.52
C LYS A 136 -1.14 -29.94 2.65
N ARG A 137 -1.05 -29.78 1.33
CA ARG A 137 -0.72 -30.87 0.38
C ARG A 137 0.77 -31.13 0.30
N PHE A 138 1.58 -30.09 0.49
CA PHE A 138 3.04 -30.13 0.46
C PHE A 138 3.58 -29.63 1.81
N PRO A 139 3.58 -30.44 2.88
CA PRO A 139 3.96 -29.97 4.22
C PRO A 139 5.38 -29.41 4.32
N LYS A 140 6.29 -29.86 3.44
CA LYS A 140 7.68 -29.38 3.35
C LYS A 140 7.83 -28.05 2.59
N LEU A 141 6.77 -27.54 1.98
CA LEU A 141 6.78 -26.26 1.28
C LEU A 141 7.00 -25.13 2.27
N PHE A 142 8.10 -24.40 2.16
CA PHE A 142 8.36 -23.21 2.95
C PHE A 142 7.47 -22.07 2.46
N TRP A 143 6.62 -21.53 3.33
CA TRP A 143 5.58 -20.59 3.00
C TRP A 143 5.76 -19.27 3.74
N ILE A 144 5.94 -18.21 2.97
CA ILE A 144 5.86 -16.83 3.41
C ILE A 144 4.48 -16.28 3.06
N ALA A 145 3.71 -15.87 4.08
CA ALA A 145 2.44 -15.18 3.90
C ALA A 145 2.64 -13.68 4.09
N ASP A 146 2.58 -12.93 3.00
CA ASP A 146 2.77 -11.48 2.96
C ASP A 146 1.43 -10.73 2.91
N PHE A 147 1.22 -9.84 3.87
CA PHE A 147 -0.01 -9.06 4.02
C PHE A 147 0.29 -7.58 3.81
N GLN A 148 -0.23 -7.05 2.71
CA GLN A 148 -0.28 -5.61 2.42
C GLN A 148 -1.38 -4.90 3.22
N ASP A 149 -2.37 -5.65 3.70
CA ASP A 149 -3.41 -5.17 4.58
C ASP A 149 -3.74 -6.26 5.60
N PRO A 150 -4.03 -5.92 6.87
CA PRO A 150 -4.54 -6.91 7.82
C PRO A 150 -5.80 -7.59 7.30
N PHE A 151 -5.91 -8.91 7.49
CA PHE A 151 -7.13 -9.62 7.13
C PHE A 151 -8.22 -9.47 8.19
N VAL A 152 -7.84 -9.60 9.48
CA VAL A 152 -8.66 -9.29 10.65
C VAL A 152 -8.22 -7.97 11.27
N GLY A 153 -9.18 -7.11 11.61
CA GLY A 153 -8.92 -5.80 12.21
C GLY A 153 -8.44 -4.74 11.20
N ASN A 154 -8.78 -4.91 9.93
CA ASN A 154 -8.57 -3.87 8.92
C ASN A 154 -9.52 -2.68 9.20
N PRO A 155 -9.02 -1.44 9.27
CA PRO A 155 -9.84 -0.25 9.56
C PRO A 155 -10.87 0.07 8.47
N PHE A 156 -10.68 -0.43 7.25
CA PHE A 156 -11.60 -0.20 6.13
C PHE A 156 -12.71 -1.25 6.00
N ASP A 157 -12.67 -2.29 6.83
CA ASP A 157 -13.64 -3.37 6.81
C ASP A 157 -14.65 -3.28 7.96
N ALA A 158 -15.79 -3.95 7.77
CA ALA A 158 -16.67 -4.26 8.88
C ALA A 158 -15.93 -5.10 9.94
N LYS A 159 -16.43 -5.06 11.19
CA LYS A 159 -15.86 -5.83 12.30
C LYS A 159 -15.70 -7.31 11.90
N SER A 160 -14.49 -7.81 12.04
CA SER A 160 -14.17 -9.20 11.69
C SER A 160 -14.97 -10.19 12.52
N THR A 161 -15.41 -11.27 11.89
CA THR A 161 -16.16 -12.38 12.49
C THR A 161 -15.22 -13.39 13.17
N ASP A 162 -15.75 -14.23 14.06
CA ASP A 162 -14.97 -15.32 14.67
C ASP A 162 -14.45 -16.33 13.64
N ARG A 163 -15.18 -16.50 12.54
CA ARG A 163 -14.76 -17.37 11.45
C ARG A 163 -13.48 -16.85 10.79
N GLU A 164 -13.39 -15.55 10.59
CA GLU A 164 -12.20 -14.91 10.01
C GLU A 164 -11.03 -14.97 10.98
N ARG A 165 -11.26 -14.73 12.28
CA ARG A 165 -10.23 -14.94 13.32
C ARG A 165 -9.70 -16.37 13.33
N ARG A 166 -10.58 -17.38 13.25
CA ARG A 166 -10.17 -18.79 13.17
C ARG A 166 -9.37 -19.09 11.90
N PHE A 167 -9.79 -18.55 10.76
CA PHE A 167 -9.07 -18.74 9.50
C PHE A 167 -7.70 -18.06 9.50
N GLU A 168 -7.60 -16.83 10.02
CA GLU A 168 -6.34 -16.12 10.21
C GLU A 168 -5.41 -16.92 11.12
N ARG A 169 -5.90 -17.41 12.26
CA ARG A 169 -5.11 -18.24 13.18
C ARG A 169 -4.60 -19.53 12.53
N GLU A 170 -5.41 -20.19 11.69
CA GLU A 170 -5.00 -21.38 10.93
C GLU A 170 -3.93 -21.07 9.88
N LEU A 171 -4.07 -19.95 9.17
CA LEU A 171 -3.06 -19.45 8.24
C LEU A 171 -1.76 -19.19 9.00
N PHE A 172 -1.86 -18.46 10.12
CA PHE A 172 -0.74 -18.10 10.96
C PHE A 172 -0.05 -19.32 11.53
N SER A 173 -0.77 -20.38 11.91
CA SER A 173 -0.14 -21.59 12.45
C SER A 173 0.68 -22.35 11.40
N LEU A 174 0.25 -22.35 10.13
CA LEU A 174 0.87 -23.13 9.05
C LEU A 174 1.91 -22.37 8.21
N ALA A 175 1.86 -21.03 8.18
CA ALA A 175 2.89 -20.23 7.54
C ALA A 175 4.22 -20.34 8.30
N ASP A 176 5.33 -20.42 7.57
CA ASP A 176 6.67 -20.47 8.16
C ASP A 176 7.16 -19.05 8.47
N VAL A 177 6.73 -18.05 7.70
CA VAL A 177 6.99 -16.62 7.93
C VAL A 177 5.72 -15.81 7.66
N LEU A 178 5.46 -14.85 8.54
CA LEU A 178 4.37 -13.90 8.45
C LEU A 178 4.95 -12.51 8.19
N SER A 179 4.57 -11.90 7.08
CA SER A 179 5.06 -10.59 6.66
C SER A 179 3.96 -9.55 6.81
N ALA A 180 4.20 -8.53 7.63
CA ALA A 180 3.33 -7.36 7.74
C ALA A 180 3.94 -6.19 6.98
N ASN A 181 3.10 -5.37 6.35
CA ASN A 181 3.54 -4.19 5.59
C ASN A 181 4.00 -2.99 6.44
N THR A 182 3.69 -2.98 7.73
CA THR A 182 4.11 -1.94 8.68
C THR A 182 4.46 -2.53 10.02
N ASP A 183 5.27 -1.79 10.77
CA ASP A 183 5.56 -2.07 12.17
C ASP A 183 4.30 -2.02 13.06
N THR A 184 3.36 -1.09 12.80
CA THR A 184 2.09 -1.00 13.54
C THR A 184 1.23 -2.25 13.32
N ALA A 185 1.11 -2.73 12.07
CA ALA A 185 0.38 -3.96 11.77
C ALA A 185 1.04 -5.19 12.43
N MET A 186 2.38 -5.26 12.44
CA MET A 186 3.11 -6.30 13.15
C MET A 186 2.88 -6.22 14.67
N ALA A 187 2.88 -5.04 15.27
CA ALA A 187 2.64 -4.85 16.70
C ALA A 187 1.24 -5.36 17.09
N MET A 188 0.22 -5.00 16.31
CA MET A 188 -1.14 -5.52 16.47
C MET A 188 -1.18 -7.06 16.40
N TRP A 189 -0.43 -7.67 15.48
CA TRP A 189 -0.37 -9.13 15.39
C TRP A 189 0.34 -9.78 16.57
N ARG A 190 1.41 -9.17 17.09
CA ARG A 190 2.14 -9.69 18.26
C ARG A 190 1.28 -9.66 19.51
N GLU A 191 0.46 -8.63 19.67
CA GLU A 191 -0.52 -8.55 20.75
C GLU A 191 -1.60 -9.63 20.59
N ARG A 192 -2.13 -9.81 19.37
CA ARG A 192 -3.22 -10.76 19.10
C ARG A 192 -2.78 -12.23 19.11
N TYR A 193 -1.57 -12.52 18.65
CA TYR A 193 -1.02 -13.86 18.49
C TYR A 193 0.45 -13.96 18.95
N PRO A 194 0.73 -13.78 20.25
CA PRO A 194 2.09 -13.80 20.78
C PRO A 194 2.86 -15.10 20.47
N GLU A 195 2.16 -16.23 20.37
CA GLU A 195 2.75 -17.53 20.04
C GLU A 195 3.35 -17.62 18.63
N PHE A 196 2.97 -16.70 17.73
CA PHE A 196 3.53 -16.63 16.37
C PHE A 196 4.56 -15.51 16.22
N ALA A 197 4.87 -14.74 17.28
CA ALA A 197 5.77 -13.59 17.19
C ALA A 197 7.16 -13.93 16.63
N GLY A 198 7.66 -15.13 16.95
CA GLY A 198 8.96 -15.63 16.50
C GLY A 198 9.09 -15.90 14.99
N LYS A 199 8.00 -15.75 14.22
CA LYS A 199 8.00 -15.86 12.75
C LYS A 199 7.41 -14.64 12.03
N MET A 200 7.18 -13.54 12.75
CA MET A 200 6.69 -12.29 12.18
C MET A 200 7.84 -11.38 11.77
N ILE A 201 7.78 -10.85 10.55
CA ILE A 201 8.69 -9.84 10.02
C ILE A 201 7.91 -8.65 9.46
N VAL A 202 8.60 -7.53 9.26
CA VAL A 202 8.08 -6.40 8.51
C VAL A 202 8.72 -6.39 7.13
N THR A 203 7.89 -6.44 6.09
CA THR A 203 8.26 -6.13 4.71
C THR A 203 7.50 -4.87 4.33
N TRP A 204 8.12 -3.71 4.54
CA TRP A 204 7.49 -2.43 4.26
C TRP A 204 6.98 -2.36 2.83
N GLY A 205 5.96 -1.52 2.59
CA GLY A 205 5.78 -0.97 1.25
C GLY A 205 7.06 -0.28 0.76
N GLY A 206 7.16 0.02 -0.52
CA GLY A 206 8.39 0.61 -1.04
C GLY A 206 8.21 1.18 -2.43
N TYR A 207 9.33 1.60 -3.01
CA TYR A 207 9.40 2.10 -4.37
C TYR A 207 10.22 1.18 -5.26
N ASP A 208 9.91 1.19 -6.55
CA ASP A 208 10.73 0.55 -7.57
C ASP A 208 11.99 1.41 -7.83
N PRO A 209 13.20 0.92 -7.54
CA PRO A 209 14.43 1.66 -7.80
C PRO A 209 14.71 1.88 -9.29
N GLU A 210 14.05 1.12 -10.18
CA GLU A 210 14.21 1.25 -11.63
C GLU A 210 13.17 2.19 -12.26
N GLU A 211 12.12 2.57 -11.53
CA GLU A 211 11.16 3.57 -12.00
C GLU A 211 11.73 4.97 -11.78
N GLU A 212 11.78 5.80 -12.83
CA GLU A 212 12.26 7.16 -12.73
C GLU A 212 11.22 8.06 -12.05
N VAL A 213 11.53 8.49 -10.82
CA VAL A 213 10.70 9.42 -10.04
C VAL A 213 11.58 10.54 -9.54
N ARG A 214 11.23 11.78 -9.91
CA ARG A 214 11.96 13.00 -9.55
C ARG A 214 11.07 14.23 -9.63
N ALA A 215 11.48 15.32 -9.00
CA ALA A 215 10.94 16.64 -9.30
C ALA A 215 11.20 17.02 -10.77
N LEU A 216 10.23 17.71 -11.34
CA LEU A 216 10.27 18.29 -12.69
C LEU A 216 10.23 19.83 -12.59
N PRO A 217 10.53 20.55 -13.68
CA PRO A 217 10.28 21.99 -13.74
C PRO A 217 8.83 22.30 -13.37
N LEU A 218 8.64 23.31 -12.53
CA LEU A 218 7.32 23.66 -12.00
C LEU A 218 6.34 23.95 -13.15
N GLY A 219 5.14 23.39 -13.07
CA GLY A 219 4.12 23.53 -14.11
C GLY A 219 3.32 24.84 -14.04
N SER A 220 3.62 25.68 -13.05
CA SER A 220 2.90 26.92 -12.72
C SER A 220 3.85 27.89 -12.02
N SER A 221 3.62 29.19 -12.18
CA SER A 221 4.28 30.23 -11.37
C SER A 221 3.63 30.39 -9.99
N ALA A 222 2.33 30.11 -9.87
CA ALA A 222 1.63 30.08 -8.59
C ALA A 222 1.91 28.77 -7.85
N PRO A 223 2.01 28.78 -6.50
CA PRO A 223 2.22 27.57 -5.71
C PRO A 223 1.08 26.56 -5.87
N VAL A 224 1.43 25.31 -6.17
CA VAL A 224 0.48 24.20 -6.35
C VAL A 224 0.71 23.14 -5.29
N LEU A 225 -0.33 22.84 -4.51
CA LEU A 225 -0.41 21.69 -3.61
C LEU A 225 -1.18 20.58 -4.32
N SER A 226 -0.51 19.50 -4.72
CA SER A 226 -1.12 18.45 -5.53
C SER A 226 -1.46 17.18 -4.74
N HIS A 227 -2.65 16.63 -4.99
CA HIS A 227 -3.01 15.27 -4.66
C HIS A 227 -3.36 14.52 -5.94
N VAL A 228 -2.51 13.57 -6.31
CA VAL A 228 -2.77 12.68 -7.45
C VAL A 228 -3.22 11.34 -6.89
N GLY A 229 -4.45 10.91 -7.14
CA GLY A 229 -4.99 9.69 -6.56
C GLY A 229 -6.51 9.65 -6.48
N VAL A 230 -7.00 8.58 -5.85
CA VAL A 230 -8.43 8.38 -5.59
C VAL A 230 -8.78 9.07 -4.28
N ILE A 231 -9.84 9.88 -4.29
CA ILE A 231 -10.49 10.45 -3.11
C ILE A 231 -11.85 9.76 -2.96
N PHE A 232 -12.10 9.15 -1.80
CA PHE A 232 -13.36 8.47 -1.51
C PHE A 232 -13.57 8.29 0.00
N GLY A 233 -14.83 8.17 0.42
CA GLY A 233 -15.19 7.84 1.81
C GLY A 233 -14.60 8.81 2.83
N ALA A 234 -13.83 8.29 3.79
CA ALA A 234 -13.19 9.11 4.83
C ALA A 234 -11.92 9.86 4.34
N ARG A 235 -11.38 9.52 3.16
CA ARG A 235 -10.13 10.08 2.62
C ARG A 235 -10.37 11.38 1.85
N VAL A 236 -11.12 12.30 2.46
CA VAL A 236 -11.44 13.61 1.89
C VAL A 236 -10.70 14.69 2.70
N PRO A 237 -10.08 15.70 2.06
CA PRO A 237 -9.26 16.72 2.72
C PRO A 237 -10.12 17.80 3.42
N ALA A 238 -11.05 17.40 4.29
CA ALA A 238 -12.03 18.29 4.91
C ALA A 238 -11.39 19.49 5.63
N ALA A 239 -10.42 19.21 6.50
CA ALA A 239 -9.69 20.23 7.26
C ALA A 239 -9.00 21.24 6.35
N LEU A 240 -8.34 20.76 5.28
CA LEU A 240 -7.65 21.62 4.31
C LEU A 240 -8.62 22.51 3.53
N LEU A 241 -9.73 21.97 3.01
CA LEU A 241 -10.71 22.77 2.26
C LEU A 241 -11.33 23.84 3.16
N ALA A 242 -11.67 23.50 4.41
CA ALA A 242 -12.19 24.46 5.37
C ALA A 242 -11.15 25.54 5.71
N SER A 243 -9.87 25.18 5.82
CA SER A 243 -8.78 26.12 6.06
C SER A 243 -8.57 27.11 4.91
N ILE A 244 -8.55 26.61 3.67
CA ILE A 244 -8.47 27.47 2.48
C ILE A 244 -9.62 28.48 2.45
N ALA A 245 -10.85 28.04 2.75
CA ALA A 245 -12.01 28.93 2.83
C ALA A 245 -11.84 30.03 3.89
N ARG A 246 -11.47 29.66 5.13
CA ARG A 246 -11.25 30.62 6.23
C ARG A 246 -10.13 31.61 5.93
N LEU A 247 -9.00 31.12 5.42
CA LEU A 247 -7.84 31.95 5.10
C LEU A 247 -8.10 32.89 3.92
N SER A 248 -8.92 32.48 2.96
CA SER A 248 -9.44 33.34 1.88
C SER A 248 -10.35 34.44 2.43
N GLU A 249 -11.35 34.07 3.26
CA GLU A 249 -12.32 35.01 3.83
C GLU A 249 -11.67 36.04 4.76
N SER A 250 -10.67 35.63 5.55
CA SER A 250 -9.86 36.51 6.41
C SER A 250 -8.77 37.29 5.68
N ARG A 251 -8.62 37.11 4.36
CA ARG A 251 -7.59 37.74 3.50
C ARG A 251 -6.14 37.41 3.89
N CYS A 252 -5.93 36.32 4.62
CA CYS A 252 -4.60 35.75 4.87
C CYS A 252 -4.05 35.05 3.62
N LEU A 253 -4.92 34.56 2.73
CA LEU A 253 -4.57 34.14 1.38
C LEU A 253 -5.13 35.13 0.35
N LYS A 254 -4.31 35.45 -0.64
CA LYS A 254 -4.68 36.23 -1.84
C LYS A 254 -4.68 35.32 -3.06
N ARG A 255 -5.47 35.70 -4.07
CA ARG A 255 -5.56 34.94 -5.31
C ARG A 255 -4.17 34.77 -5.93
N GLY A 256 -3.77 33.53 -6.17
CA GLY A 256 -2.43 33.19 -6.68
C GLY A 256 -1.45 32.70 -5.61
N ASP A 257 -1.78 32.82 -4.31
CA ASP A 257 -0.91 32.34 -3.22
C ASP A 257 -0.90 30.80 -3.13
N LEU A 258 -1.99 30.14 -3.55
CA LEU A 258 -2.12 28.69 -3.50
C LEU A 258 -3.19 28.20 -4.48
N VAL A 259 -2.93 27.06 -5.12
CA VAL A 259 -3.95 26.23 -5.78
C VAL A 259 -3.83 24.79 -5.27
N ALA A 260 -4.89 24.26 -4.67
CA ALA A 260 -5.00 22.85 -4.33
C ALA A 260 -5.50 22.07 -5.57
N GLU A 261 -4.64 21.22 -6.14
CA GLU A 261 -4.95 20.46 -7.35
C GLU A 261 -5.22 18.98 -7.01
N PHE A 262 -6.40 18.49 -7.37
CA PHE A 262 -6.82 17.10 -7.20
C PHE A 262 -6.94 16.42 -8.56
N VAL A 263 -6.23 15.32 -8.77
CA VAL A 263 -6.21 14.58 -10.04
C VAL A 263 -6.47 13.10 -9.80
N GLY A 264 -7.52 12.54 -10.40
CA GLY A 264 -7.85 11.13 -10.30
C GLY A 264 -9.36 10.88 -10.25
N ASP A 265 -9.76 9.78 -9.62
CA ASP A 265 -11.17 9.49 -9.34
C ASP A 265 -11.57 10.18 -8.03
N LEU A 266 -12.45 11.18 -8.13
CA LEU A 266 -12.69 12.17 -7.08
C LEU A 266 -14.13 12.10 -6.58
N ASP A 267 -14.32 11.54 -5.39
CA ASP A 267 -15.60 11.58 -4.66
C ASP A 267 -15.44 12.35 -3.34
N PHE A 268 -15.82 13.63 -3.38
CA PHE A 268 -15.81 14.51 -2.20
C PHE A 268 -17.02 14.32 -1.29
N GLY A 269 -18.01 13.50 -1.66
CA GLY A 269 -19.22 13.25 -0.88
C GLY A 269 -19.89 14.55 -0.40
N ALA A 270 -20.09 14.66 0.92
CA ALA A 270 -20.71 15.82 1.57
C ALA A 270 -19.97 17.16 1.33
N LEU A 271 -18.70 17.13 0.94
CA LEU A 271 -17.88 18.32 0.71
C LEU A 271 -17.89 18.80 -0.75
N ALA A 272 -18.65 18.16 -1.64
CA ALA A 272 -18.73 18.54 -3.04
C ALA A 272 -19.10 20.02 -3.23
N GLY A 273 -20.05 20.56 -2.45
CA GLY A 273 -20.44 21.96 -2.52
C GLY A 273 -19.31 22.94 -2.14
N LEU A 274 -18.56 22.63 -1.08
CA LEU A 274 -17.41 23.44 -0.67
C LEU A 274 -16.28 23.38 -1.70
N ALA A 275 -15.98 22.19 -2.22
CA ALA A 275 -14.96 22.01 -3.26
C ALA A 275 -15.32 22.80 -4.53
N GLN A 276 -16.59 22.81 -4.94
CA GLN A 276 -17.06 23.59 -6.09
C GLN A 276 -16.99 25.11 -5.85
N LYS A 277 -17.38 25.59 -4.66
CA LYS A 277 -17.22 27.00 -4.26
C LYS A 277 -15.75 27.44 -4.40
N LEU A 278 -14.85 26.69 -3.78
CA LEU A 278 -13.41 26.97 -3.82
C LEU A 278 -12.82 26.88 -5.23
N ALA A 279 -13.36 26.00 -6.08
CA ALA A 279 -12.95 25.91 -7.48
C ALA A 279 -13.38 27.14 -8.29
N ALA A 280 -14.60 27.64 -8.09
CA ALA A 280 -15.08 28.86 -8.72
C ALA A 280 -14.27 30.11 -8.30
N GLU A 281 -13.78 30.12 -7.06
CA GLU A 281 -12.90 31.17 -6.52
C GLU A 281 -11.43 31.02 -6.97
N GLY A 282 -11.07 29.88 -7.60
CA GLY A 282 -9.74 29.61 -8.14
C GLY A 282 -8.75 29.00 -7.14
N TRP A 283 -9.20 28.58 -5.96
CA TRP A 283 -8.37 27.96 -4.93
C TRP A 283 -8.21 26.45 -5.12
N VAL A 284 -9.17 25.82 -5.79
CA VAL A 284 -9.19 24.37 -6.03
C VAL A 284 -9.25 24.09 -7.52
N ARG A 285 -8.46 23.14 -7.99
CA ARG A 285 -8.54 22.60 -9.35
C ARG A 285 -8.82 21.10 -9.27
N MET A 286 -9.87 20.65 -9.96
CA MET A 286 -10.24 19.23 -10.00
C MET A 286 -10.09 18.70 -11.42
N ARG A 287 -9.35 17.60 -11.58
CA ARG A 287 -9.25 16.80 -12.81
C ARG A 287 -9.83 15.40 -12.50
N PRO A 288 -11.16 15.22 -12.57
CA PRO A 288 -11.84 13.98 -12.18
C PRO A 288 -11.72 12.90 -13.28
N ILE A 289 -10.49 12.64 -13.70
CA ILE A 289 -10.15 11.64 -14.72
C ILE A 289 -9.06 10.73 -14.17
N TYR A 290 -9.18 9.44 -14.43
CA TYR A 290 -8.06 8.52 -14.26
C TYR A 290 -6.94 8.94 -15.20
N VAL A 291 -5.73 9.08 -14.67
CA VAL A 291 -4.52 9.40 -15.45
C VAL A 291 -3.54 8.21 -15.42
N PRO A 292 -2.84 7.92 -16.52
CA PRO A 292 -1.79 6.91 -16.53
C PRO A 292 -0.67 7.21 -15.52
N ARG A 293 0.09 6.19 -15.11
CA ARG A 293 1.16 6.30 -14.10
C ARG A 293 2.21 7.36 -14.45
N ALA A 294 2.63 7.44 -15.71
CA ALA A 294 3.60 8.42 -16.17
C ALA A 294 3.06 9.87 -16.05
N GLU A 295 1.80 10.09 -16.44
CA GLU A 295 1.14 11.40 -16.28
C GLU A 295 0.93 11.74 -14.80
N ALA A 296 0.59 10.76 -13.96
CA ALA A 296 0.45 10.94 -12.52
C ALA A 296 1.77 11.43 -11.88
N LEU A 297 2.89 10.79 -12.24
CA LEU A 297 4.22 11.19 -11.80
C LEU A 297 4.61 12.57 -12.33
N ARG A 298 4.27 12.87 -13.59
CA ARG A 298 4.53 14.18 -14.19
C ARG A 298 3.80 15.30 -13.44
N VAL A 299 2.51 15.12 -13.18
CA VAL A 299 1.71 16.09 -12.41
C VAL A 299 2.30 16.29 -11.01
N ALA A 300 2.59 15.19 -10.30
CA ALA A 300 3.17 15.28 -8.95
C ALA A 300 4.55 15.95 -8.95
N GLY A 301 5.40 15.64 -9.94
CA GLY A 301 6.76 16.21 -10.05
C GLY A 301 6.78 17.70 -10.42
N GLN A 302 5.74 18.21 -11.07
CA GLN A 302 5.59 19.62 -11.44
C GLN A 302 4.94 20.50 -10.36
N ALA A 303 4.42 19.89 -9.28
CA ALA A 303 3.82 20.61 -8.18
C ALA A 303 4.89 21.23 -7.26
N HIS A 304 4.50 22.28 -6.52
CA HIS A 304 5.37 22.89 -5.52
C HIS A 304 5.38 22.07 -4.24
N TYR A 305 4.22 21.51 -3.89
CA TYR A 305 3.97 20.75 -2.69
C TYR A 305 3.14 19.51 -2.99
N SER A 306 3.30 18.48 -2.17
CA SER A 306 2.49 17.26 -2.22
C SER A 306 1.50 17.21 -1.06
N LEU A 307 0.27 16.79 -1.34
CA LEU A 307 -0.75 16.50 -0.33
C LEU A 307 -0.85 14.99 -0.12
N LEU A 308 -0.46 14.54 1.06
CA LEU A 308 -0.66 13.17 1.51
C LEU A 308 -1.92 13.09 2.37
N LEU A 309 -2.87 12.24 1.96
CA LEU A 309 -4.05 11.91 2.74
C LEU A 309 -3.90 10.49 3.29
N ASP A 310 -3.54 10.40 4.57
CA ASP A 310 -3.43 9.17 5.32
C ASP A 310 -4.50 9.17 6.41
N ILE A 311 -5.76 9.04 5.96
CA ILE A 311 -6.94 9.08 6.81
C ILE A 311 -7.58 7.69 6.75
N THR A 312 -7.61 7.03 7.90
CA THR A 312 -8.34 5.77 8.13
C THR A 312 -9.59 6.04 8.98
N PRO A 313 -10.68 5.29 8.80
CA PRO A 313 -11.77 5.28 9.76
C PRO A 313 -11.25 4.85 11.16
N GLY A 314 -11.45 5.71 12.17
CA GLY A 314 -10.96 5.50 13.54
C GLY A 314 -9.45 5.71 13.72
N ASP A 315 -8.96 5.50 14.94
CA ASP A 315 -7.55 5.77 15.31
C ASP A 315 -6.54 4.75 14.76
N ALA A 316 -7.02 3.68 14.10
CA ALA A 316 -6.19 2.57 13.64
C ALA A 316 -5.44 2.89 12.33
N ASN A 317 -4.36 3.68 12.44
CA ASN A 317 -3.45 3.97 11.33
C ASN A 317 -2.43 2.83 11.17
N LEU A 318 -2.88 1.74 10.55
CA LEU A 318 -2.08 0.53 10.35
C LEU A 318 -1.26 0.53 9.05
N GLN A 319 -1.46 1.51 8.17
CA GLN A 319 -0.97 1.47 6.79
C GLN A 319 -0.09 2.67 6.47
N ALA A 320 0.68 2.55 5.39
CA ALA A 320 1.39 3.66 4.76
C ALA A 320 0.92 3.75 3.29
N PRO A 321 0.39 4.90 2.82
CA PRO A 321 -0.03 5.03 1.43
C PRO A 321 1.15 4.89 0.46
N ALA A 322 1.01 4.08 -0.60
CA ALA A 322 2.09 3.87 -1.57
C ALA A 322 2.64 5.17 -2.20
N LYS A 323 1.80 6.20 -2.34
CA LYS A 323 2.19 7.51 -2.91
C LYS A 323 3.19 8.27 -2.06
N LEU A 324 3.28 7.95 -0.76
CA LEU A 324 4.27 8.54 0.13
C LEU A 324 5.69 8.32 -0.40
N PHE A 325 5.98 7.12 -0.91
CA PHE A 325 7.31 6.79 -1.41
C PHE A 325 7.66 7.60 -2.65
N ASP A 326 6.71 7.81 -3.56
CA ASP A 326 6.91 8.68 -4.72
C ASP A 326 7.12 10.15 -4.32
N GLN A 327 6.30 10.65 -3.40
CA GLN A 327 6.38 12.03 -2.92
C GLN A 327 7.74 12.32 -2.27
N ILE A 328 8.26 11.38 -1.48
CA ILE A 328 9.59 11.50 -0.88
C ILE A 328 10.68 11.49 -1.95
N ARG A 329 10.56 10.66 -3.00
CA ARG A 329 11.52 10.62 -4.12
C ARG A 329 11.46 11.86 -5.02
N ILE A 330 10.27 12.44 -5.18
CA ILE A 330 10.08 13.74 -5.85
C ILE A 330 10.79 14.83 -5.04
N GLY A 331 10.74 14.75 -3.71
CA GLY A 331 11.51 15.59 -2.81
C GLY A 331 10.92 16.98 -2.57
N ARG A 332 9.68 17.23 -3.00
CA ARG A 332 8.96 18.47 -2.72
C ARG A 332 8.35 18.41 -1.30
N PRO A 333 8.18 19.55 -0.60
CA PRO A 333 7.60 19.53 0.73
C PRO A 333 6.20 18.90 0.75
N VAL A 334 5.90 18.18 1.83
CA VAL A 334 4.66 17.40 1.96
C VAL A 334 3.76 17.99 3.05
N LEU A 335 2.52 18.33 2.68
CA LEU A 335 1.45 18.51 3.66
C LEU A 335 0.78 17.15 3.89
N ALA A 336 0.94 16.58 5.07
CA ALA A 336 0.38 15.29 5.41
C ALA A 336 -0.79 15.45 6.38
N VAL A 337 -1.96 14.94 6.01
CA VAL A 337 -3.09 14.75 6.93
C VAL A 337 -3.04 13.31 7.41
N THR A 338 -2.61 13.11 8.65
CA THR A 338 -2.31 11.79 9.23
C THR A 338 -2.42 11.83 10.76
N ALA A 339 -2.62 10.68 11.41
CA ALA A 339 -2.69 10.63 12.88
C ALA A 339 -1.31 10.73 13.56
N GLU A 340 -1.33 11.08 14.85
CA GLU A 340 -0.17 11.38 15.70
C GLU A 340 0.94 10.32 15.66
N ASN A 341 0.61 9.04 15.48
CA ASN A 341 1.57 7.93 15.49
C ASN A 341 1.40 6.99 14.28
N SER A 342 1.04 7.53 13.12
CA SER A 342 0.93 6.72 11.90
C SER A 342 2.29 6.24 11.39
N PRO A 343 2.34 5.08 10.69
CA PRO A 343 3.51 4.67 9.92
C PRO A 343 3.94 5.76 8.92
N ALA A 344 2.99 6.41 8.23
CA ALA A 344 3.31 7.47 7.28
C ALA A 344 4.01 8.67 7.93
N GLY A 345 3.56 9.07 9.12
CA GLY A 345 4.17 10.14 9.91
C GLY A 345 5.62 9.82 10.30
N ARG A 346 5.87 8.61 10.83
CA ARG A 346 7.24 8.16 11.18
C ARG A 346 8.16 8.09 9.96
N ILE A 347 7.63 7.69 8.80
CA ILE A 347 8.39 7.67 7.55
C ILE A 347 8.77 9.09 7.15
N LEU A 348 7.83 10.04 7.17
CA LEU A 348 8.08 11.44 6.82
C LEU A 348 9.12 12.09 7.75
N GLU A 349 9.01 11.90 9.06
CA GLU A 349 9.96 12.42 10.06
C GLU A 349 11.42 12.06 9.74
N ARG A 350 11.65 10.83 9.26
CA ARG A 350 12.99 10.30 8.97
C ARG A 350 13.35 10.37 7.49
N SER A 351 12.44 10.84 6.63
CA SER A 351 12.60 10.83 5.16
C SER A 351 13.64 11.83 4.67
N GLY A 352 13.99 12.84 5.45
CA GLY A 352 14.80 13.97 5.02
C GLY A 352 14.04 15.01 4.18
N ILE A 353 12.72 14.85 4.03
CA ILE A 353 11.86 15.78 3.28
C ILE A 353 11.10 16.67 4.26
N ALA A 354 11.12 17.98 4.00
CA ALA A 354 10.36 18.98 4.72
C ALA A 354 8.87 18.67 4.64
N HIS A 355 8.18 18.78 5.77
CA HIS A 355 6.78 18.41 5.83
C HIS A 355 6.06 19.19 6.92
N VAL A 356 4.76 19.35 6.74
CA VAL A 356 3.82 19.79 7.77
C VAL A 356 2.86 18.64 8.02
N ARG A 357 2.71 18.22 9.28
CA ARG A 357 1.70 17.24 9.69
C ARG A 357 0.51 17.94 10.31
N LEU A 358 -0.66 17.53 9.85
CA LEU A 358 -1.96 17.90 10.36
C LEU A 358 -2.73 16.64 10.71
N ARG A 359 -3.59 16.73 11.71
CA ARG A 359 -4.51 15.66 12.08
C ARG A 359 -5.93 15.96 11.58
N PRO A 360 -6.74 14.92 11.29
CA PRO A 360 -8.13 15.12 10.90
C PRO A 360 -8.96 15.91 11.93
N ASP A 361 -8.58 15.81 13.21
CA ASP A 361 -9.24 16.41 14.38
C ASP A 361 -8.51 17.66 14.92
N ASP A 362 -7.49 18.16 14.22
CA ASP A 362 -6.82 19.39 14.61
C ASP A 362 -7.78 20.59 14.64
N LEU A 363 -7.55 21.47 15.62
CA LEU A 363 -8.30 22.73 15.72
C LEU A 363 -8.10 23.57 14.44
N PRO A 364 -9.14 24.30 13.98
CA PRO A 364 -9.08 25.16 12.81
C PRO A 364 -7.82 26.04 12.72
N GLU A 365 -7.41 26.63 13.84
CA GLU A 365 -6.26 27.52 13.93
C GLU A 365 -4.93 26.80 13.68
N ARG A 366 -4.82 25.53 14.12
CA ARG A 366 -3.63 24.71 13.86
C ARG A 366 -3.52 24.35 12.39
N VAL A 367 -4.64 24.01 11.77
CA VAL A 367 -4.72 23.70 10.33
C VAL A 367 -4.33 24.94 9.51
N ASP A 368 -4.89 26.10 9.85
CA ASP A 368 -4.59 27.38 9.20
C ASP A 368 -3.11 27.75 9.33
N ALA A 369 -2.54 27.61 10.53
CA ALA A 369 -1.11 27.80 10.75
C ALA A 369 -0.26 26.83 9.92
N GLY A 370 -0.66 25.56 9.81
CA GLY A 370 0.08 24.56 9.03
C GLY A 370 0.05 24.81 7.52
N VAL A 371 -1.08 25.30 6.98
CA VAL A 371 -1.15 25.71 5.57
C VAL A 371 -0.22 26.90 5.31
N LEU A 372 -0.22 27.90 6.18
CA LEU A 372 0.67 29.06 6.06
C LEU A 372 2.15 28.70 6.27
N GLU A 373 2.43 27.75 7.17
CA GLU A 373 3.77 27.20 7.40
C GLU A 373 4.30 26.52 6.14
N LEU A 374 3.50 25.66 5.50
CA LEU A 374 3.85 25.02 4.24
C LEU A 374 4.19 26.05 3.16
N LEU A 375 3.38 27.09 3.01
CA LEU A 375 3.57 28.12 1.98
C LEU A 375 4.86 28.95 2.18
N ARG A 376 5.44 28.94 3.38
CA ARG A 376 6.74 29.58 3.66
C ARG A 376 7.93 28.66 3.38
N MET A 377 7.71 27.36 3.19
CA MET A 377 8.79 26.42 2.89
C MET A 377 9.29 26.63 1.46
N SER A 378 10.60 26.46 1.26
CA SER A 378 11.15 26.38 -0.09
C SER A 378 10.56 25.16 -0.80
N SER A 379 10.07 25.36 -2.03
CA SER A 379 9.62 24.25 -2.86
C SER A 379 10.80 23.49 -3.49
N GLU A 380 12.05 23.97 -3.38
CA GLU A 380 13.22 23.32 -3.99
C GLU A 380 13.33 21.83 -3.62
N PRO A 381 13.62 20.94 -4.58
CA PRO A 381 13.64 19.50 -4.32
C PRO A 381 14.73 19.12 -3.33
N GLN A 382 14.34 18.35 -2.31
CA GLN A 382 15.22 17.83 -1.29
C GLN A 382 15.56 16.37 -1.59
N GLN A 383 16.74 15.93 -1.14
CA GLN A 383 17.14 14.55 -1.31
C GLN A 383 16.62 13.70 -0.16
N ALA A 384 15.99 12.57 -0.49
CA ALA A 384 15.60 11.59 0.51
C ALA A 384 16.81 11.07 1.30
N SER A 385 16.63 10.92 2.60
CA SER A 385 17.65 10.46 3.54
C SER A 385 18.20 9.10 3.12
N GLU A 386 19.44 8.81 3.53
CA GLU A 386 20.02 7.48 3.34
C GLU A 386 19.11 6.41 3.94
N TRP A 387 18.65 6.62 5.18
CA TRP A 387 17.70 5.71 5.83
C TRP A 387 16.48 5.36 4.96
N PHE A 388 15.84 6.36 4.34
CA PHE A 388 14.69 6.13 3.46
C PHE A 388 15.08 5.26 2.25
N ARG A 389 16.18 5.64 1.58
CA ARG A 389 16.69 4.93 0.39
C ARG A 389 17.11 3.50 0.70
N GLU A 390 17.56 3.23 1.92
CA GLU A 390 17.96 1.89 2.33
C GLU A 390 16.80 1.01 2.80
N THR A 391 15.74 1.61 3.36
CA THR A 391 14.63 0.88 4.00
C THR A 391 13.49 0.55 3.03
N PHE A 392 13.21 1.44 2.08
CA PHE A 392 12.03 1.35 1.20
C PHE A 392 12.36 1.02 -0.26
N ASP A 393 13.63 0.74 -0.56
CA ASP A 393 14.05 0.22 -1.85
C ASP A 393 13.60 -1.25 -2.00
N ALA A 394 12.75 -1.49 -3.00
CA ALA A 394 12.20 -2.81 -3.28
C ALA A 394 13.26 -3.91 -3.52
N ARG A 395 14.42 -3.55 -4.09
CA ARG A 395 15.53 -4.48 -4.30
C ARG A 395 16.14 -4.90 -2.97
N ARG A 396 16.34 -3.96 -2.04
CA ARG A 396 16.84 -4.26 -0.69
C ARG A 396 15.83 -5.09 0.11
N GLN A 397 14.54 -4.81 -0.01
CA GLN A 397 13.50 -5.62 0.65
C GLN A 397 13.48 -7.07 0.13
N ALA A 398 13.61 -7.27 -1.19
CA ALA A 398 13.74 -8.60 -1.76
C ALA A 398 15.02 -9.31 -1.28
N ALA A 399 16.14 -8.61 -1.13
CA ALA A 399 17.37 -9.16 -0.56
C ALA A 399 17.20 -9.66 0.88
N VAL A 400 16.48 -8.89 1.72
CA VAL A 400 16.12 -9.31 3.09
C VAL A 400 15.32 -10.61 3.05
N LEU A 401 14.29 -10.68 2.18
CA LEU A 401 13.47 -11.87 2.04
C LEU A 401 14.26 -13.07 1.49
N GLY A 402 15.14 -12.84 0.52
CA GLY A 402 16.07 -13.84 0.01
C GLY A 402 16.95 -14.43 1.11
N GLY A 403 17.43 -13.59 2.04
CA GLY A 403 18.15 -14.04 3.23
C GLY A 403 17.31 -14.92 4.16
N VAL A 404 16.03 -14.57 4.38
CA VAL A 404 15.08 -15.39 5.16
C VAL A 404 14.86 -16.75 4.49
N ILE A 405 14.70 -16.78 3.18
CA ILE A 405 14.51 -18.01 2.40
C ILE A 405 15.75 -18.92 2.50
N ARG A 406 16.97 -18.40 2.33
CA ARG A 406 18.21 -19.19 2.41
C ARG A 406 18.43 -19.82 3.78
N ARG A 407 17.99 -19.14 4.85
CA ARG A 407 18.08 -19.63 6.25
C ARG A 407 16.93 -20.55 6.67
N GLY A 408 16.00 -20.88 5.77
CA GLY A 408 14.83 -21.71 6.12
C GLY A 408 13.96 -21.10 7.21
N GLY A 409 13.88 -19.76 7.29
CA GLY A 409 13.05 -19.07 8.28
C GLY A 409 13.70 -18.83 9.65
N LEU A 410 14.97 -19.18 9.86
CA LEU A 410 15.68 -18.77 11.08
C LEU A 410 15.85 -17.24 11.10
N LEU A 411 15.10 -16.59 12.00
CA LEU A 411 15.01 -15.11 12.14
C LEU A 411 16.05 -14.52 13.10
N GLU A 412 16.90 -15.34 13.73
CA GLU A 412 17.99 -14.87 14.58
C GLU A 412 18.84 -13.86 13.79
N THR A 413 18.83 -12.58 14.21
CA THR A 413 19.54 -11.43 13.62
C THR A 413 19.01 -10.72 12.34
N VAL A 414 17.79 -10.94 11.85
CA VAL A 414 17.25 -10.05 10.77
C VAL A 414 17.00 -8.61 11.28
N GLY A 415 16.68 -8.45 12.56
CA GLY A 415 16.35 -7.15 13.16
C GLY A 415 17.51 -6.19 13.45
N ARG A 416 18.78 -6.59 13.26
CA ARG A 416 19.96 -5.73 13.58
C ARG A 416 20.64 -5.10 12.37
N ARG A 417 20.42 -5.60 11.15
CA ARG A 417 21.09 -5.07 9.92
C ARG A 417 20.19 -4.24 9.03
N VAL A 418 18.88 -4.36 9.16
CA VAL A 418 17.94 -3.45 8.51
C VAL A 418 17.71 -2.32 9.52
N GLY A 419 17.85 -1.07 9.11
CA GLY A 419 17.50 0.12 9.89
C GLY A 419 16.00 0.23 10.19
N ASN A 420 15.37 -0.89 10.57
CA ASN A 420 14.02 -0.96 11.08
C ASN A 420 13.91 0.09 12.18
N PRO A 421 12.91 0.98 12.12
CA PRO A 421 12.67 1.92 13.20
C PRO A 421 12.62 1.18 14.54
N PRO A 422 13.04 1.82 15.64
CA PRO A 422 12.86 1.25 16.97
C PRO A 422 11.41 0.79 17.09
N GLN A 423 11.25 -0.49 17.42
CA GLN A 423 9.94 -1.08 17.64
C GLN A 423 9.24 -0.25 18.73
N VAL A 424 7.93 -0.06 18.60
CA VAL A 424 7.06 0.75 19.48
C VAL A 424 7.20 0.39 20.98
N GLY A 425 7.88 -0.70 21.34
CA GLY A 425 8.17 -1.10 22.72
C GLY A 425 9.53 -0.70 23.31
N ASN A 426 10.38 0.09 22.62
CA ASN A 426 11.72 0.45 23.12
C ASN A 426 11.85 1.89 23.64
N LEU A 427 10.74 2.61 23.86
CA LEU A 427 10.79 3.84 24.65
C LEU A 427 10.82 3.46 26.14
N PRO A 428 11.86 3.83 26.91
CA PRO A 428 11.85 3.61 28.34
C PRO A 428 10.72 4.41 28.97
N HIS A 429 9.63 3.73 29.32
CA HIS A 429 8.81 4.13 30.45
C HIS A 429 9.71 3.97 31.68
N ASP A 430 10.36 5.07 32.08
CA ASP A 430 10.59 5.45 33.48
C ASP A 430 11.68 6.51 33.56
N ARG A 431 11.25 7.73 33.91
CA ARG A 431 11.83 8.68 34.88
C ARG A 431 11.25 10.06 34.61
N LEU A 432 9.96 10.23 34.92
CA LEU A 432 9.53 11.52 35.45
C LEU A 432 9.94 11.50 36.92
N GLY A 433 11.03 12.21 37.21
CA GLY A 433 11.51 12.39 38.57
C GLY A 433 10.58 13.34 39.32
N ASP A 434 10.28 12.97 40.56
CA ASP A 434 10.00 13.93 41.62
C ASP A 434 11.21 14.87 41.75
N GLY A 435 10.94 16.18 41.73
CA GLY A 435 11.91 17.26 41.85
C GLY A 435 11.30 18.60 41.51
#